data_AF-A0A0W0RQV5-F1
#
_entry.id   AF-A0A0W0RQV5-F1
#
_cell.length_a   1.000
_cell.length_b   1.000
_cell.length_c   1.000
_cell.angle_alpha   90.00
_cell.angle_beta   90.00
_cell.angle_gamma   90.00
#
_symmetry.space_group_name_H-M   'P 1'
#
loop_
_entity.id
_entity.type
_entity.pdbx_description
1 polymer ?
#
loop_
_entity_poly.entity_id
_entity_poly.type
_entity_poly.pdbx_seq_one_letter_code
_entity_poly.pdbx_strand_id
1 'polypeptide(L)'
;MASSQVEVKKILLSDKMIALVNKPDVHFDEIETLVGEELTVVPGGKALDQLTDFIHLVSFIKARRFSNPVLALQVFINENTSQETRKALIKAIGMAPARDDKIYELICFLAKKDTLTRYTQITHVTPLRFTTGEGELEYTEECSDWYLIFDLFGLSKSLPSELIPLIAELLTTTNPSVEDFRTLEKFLKFVERLDLLRNDIIEAMLPQLRYKNSIEKLQTFLGYLQSNDFLHPTILKHTLPLLHHLDALKIFFNAYLQELKSVGSCQETLRKLTPFCQLSLPEKGSYDDVVSTNTPLHQAIIERNLFNLEHALSLANSKLLLATSYDNTALLLACKLADKEAAKHILEKMRELKCNVNQTDHHGMTALHWARFYHFDDLSMELIEAGANEELKATNGKNCAYFVKHQFTLTDFKIEGREIVDDFFKLKNCALTDIAFHADKIALNLKLTTSKEVMDLYHNDEIAQIRSSNRFFLFFKTFRTRLVEWLGKQRELDYQSSSLTAEQRVVPS
;
A
#
# COMPACT_ATOMS: atom_id res chain seq x y z
N MET A 1 -5.55 58.41 -15.93
CA MET A 1 -4.15 58.77 -15.61
C MET A 1 -3.77 58.58 -14.15
N ALA A 2 -4.69 58.73 -13.17
CA ALA A 2 -4.38 58.48 -11.75
C ALA A 2 -4.14 56.98 -11.42
N SER A 3 -4.89 56.05 -12.03
CA SER A 3 -4.70 54.59 -11.83
C SER A 3 -3.27 54.14 -12.20
N SER A 4 -2.75 54.60 -13.35
CA SER A 4 -1.43 54.19 -13.82
C SER A 4 -0.29 54.73 -12.97
N GLN A 5 -0.43 55.91 -12.34
CA GLN A 5 0.58 56.43 -11.41
C GLN A 5 0.59 55.70 -10.06
N VAL A 6 -0.58 55.27 -9.57
CA VAL A 6 -0.70 54.48 -8.33
C VAL A 6 -0.16 53.07 -8.56
N GLU A 7 -0.44 52.46 -9.71
CA GLU A 7 0.15 51.17 -10.11
C GLU A 7 1.68 51.25 -10.24
N VAL A 8 2.22 52.30 -10.88
CA VAL A 8 3.67 52.51 -11.00
C VAL A 8 4.33 52.72 -9.63
N LYS A 9 3.71 53.45 -8.70
CA LYS A 9 4.22 53.59 -7.32
C LYS A 9 4.19 52.27 -6.55
N LYS A 10 3.14 51.47 -6.72
CA LYS A 10 3.01 50.15 -6.07
C LYS A 10 4.06 49.16 -6.56
N ILE A 11 4.35 49.16 -7.86
CA ILE A 11 5.43 48.37 -8.47
C ILE A 11 6.79 48.82 -7.90
N LEU A 12 7.04 50.13 -7.83
CA LEU A 12 8.30 50.67 -7.29
C LEU A 12 8.54 50.32 -5.82
N LEU A 13 7.49 50.28 -5.00
CA LEU A 13 7.58 49.87 -3.59
C LEU A 13 7.88 48.37 -3.46
N SER A 14 7.19 47.53 -4.23
CA SER A 14 7.46 46.09 -4.30
C SER A 14 8.93 45.84 -4.67
N ASP A 15 9.43 46.52 -5.70
CA ASP A 15 10.80 46.39 -6.18
C ASP A 15 11.84 46.84 -5.13
N LYS A 16 11.57 47.95 -4.42
CA LYS A 16 12.44 48.42 -3.32
C LYS A 16 12.47 47.44 -2.15
N MET A 17 11.31 46.91 -1.76
CA MET A 17 11.18 45.91 -0.70
C MET A 17 11.93 44.62 -1.06
N ILE A 18 11.79 44.14 -2.30
CA ILE A 18 12.51 42.99 -2.84
C ILE A 18 14.02 43.24 -2.82
N ALA A 19 14.47 44.41 -3.24
CA ALA A 19 15.89 44.77 -3.25
C ALA A 19 16.51 44.80 -1.84
N LEU A 20 15.76 45.28 -0.84
CA LEU A 20 16.20 45.34 0.56
C LEU A 20 16.25 43.95 1.22
N VAL A 21 15.21 43.13 1.03
CA VAL A 21 15.12 41.79 1.63
C VAL A 21 16.15 40.82 1.03
N ASN A 22 16.58 41.03 -0.22
CA ASN A 22 17.56 40.17 -0.87
C ASN A 22 19.03 40.60 -0.67
N LYS A 23 19.31 41.62 0.16
CA LYS A 23 20.68 41.95 0.56
C LYS A 23 21.26 40.83 1.44
N PRO A 24 22.57 40.52 1.33
CA PRO A 24 23.21 39.46 2.12
C PRO A 24 23.18 39.71 3.63
N ASP A 25 23.18 40.98 4.06
CA ASP A 25 23.03 41.40 5.46
C ASP A 25 21.76 42.27 5.57
N VAL A 26 20.62 41.64 5.85
CA VAL A 26 19.35 42.37 6.03
C VAL A 26 19.39 43.14 7.35
N HIS A 27 19.59 44.45 7.27
CA HIS A 27 19.42 45.35 8.41
C HIS A 27 17.93 45.67 8.59
N PHE A 28 17.30 45.10 9.63
CA PHE A 28 15.90 45.38 9.95
C PHE A 28 15.60 46.88 10.11
N ASP A 29 16.58 47.67 10.54
CA ASP A 29 16.44 49.11 10.71
C ASP A 29 16.29 49.83 9.35
N GLU A 30 16.90 49.32 8.25
CA GLU A 30 16.67 49.83 6.90
C GLU A 30 15.26 49.52 6.40
N ILE A 31 14.75 48.32 6.73
CA ILE A 31 13.38 47.91 6.40
C ILE A 31 12.36 48.76 7.16
N GLU A 32 12.56 48.95 8.46
CA GLU A 32 11.69 49.79 9.30
C GLU A 32 11.67 51.24 8.82
N THR A 33 12.81 51.78 8.39
CA THR A 33 12.91 53.14 7.83
C THR A 33 12.10 53.27 6.53
N LEU A 34 12.28 52.34 5.58
CA LEU A 34 11.54 52.35 4.31
C LEU A 34 10.03 52.21 4.53
N VAL A 35 9.62 51.31 5.41
CA VAL A 35 8.20 51.08 5.72
C VAL A 35 7.58 52.30 6.42
N GLY A 36 8.34 52.97 7.29
CA GLY A 36 7.93 54.22 7.94
C GLY A 36 7.68 55.36 6.96
N GLU A 37 8.53 55.51 5.94
CA GLU A 37 8.34 56.50 4.87
C GLU A 37 7.07 56.22 4.06
N GLU A 38 6.80 54.96 3.72
CA GLU A 38 5.66 54.57 2.89
C GLU A 38 4.32 54.62 3.62
N LEU A 39 4.29 54.38 4.95
CA LEU A 39 3.10 54.58 5.77
C LEU A 39 2.52 55.99 5.68
N THR A 40 3.35 57.00 5.38
CA THR A 40 2.91 58.40 5.22
C THR A 40 2.25 58.68 3.87
N VAL A 41 2.42 57.79 2.88
CA VAL A 41 2.03 58.01 1.48
C VAL A 41 0.95 57.02 1.02
N VAL A 42 0.86 55.83 1.63
CA VAL A 42 -0.08 54.78 1.23
C VAL A 42 -1.53 55.13 1.62
N PRO A 43 -2.49 55.10 0.65
CA PRO A 43 -3.90 55.31 0.96
C PRO A 43 -4.49 54.16 1.77
N GLY A 44 -5.49 54.46 2.61
CA GLY A 44 -6.18 53.46 3.44
C GLY A 44 -6.84 52.33 2.64
N GLY A 45 -7.09 51.20 3.30
CA GLY A 45 -7.66 49.98 2.70
C GLY A 45 -6.60 48.88 2.51
N LYS A 46 -6.80 47.99 1.53
CA LYS A 46 -6.00 46.75 1.38
C LYS A 46 -4.48 46.95 1.33
N ALA A 47 -4.00 48.08 0.78
CA ALA A 47 -2.57 48.37 0.69
C ALA A 47 -1.97 48.72 2.07
N LEU A 48 -2.69 49.48 2.89
CA LEU A 48 -2.29 49.81 4.25
C LEU A 48 -2.32 48.57 5.15
N ASP A 49 -3.33 47.70 4.97
CA ASP A 49 -3.44 46.43 5.70
C ASP A 49 -2.22 45.53 5.43
N GLN A 50 -1.83 45.38 4.16
CA GLN A 50 -0.65 44.59 3.78
C GLN A 50 0.66 45.16 4.33
N LEU A 51 0.80 46.48 4.36
CA LEU A 51 1.98 47.14 4.93
C LEU A 51 2.04 46.93 6.46
N THR A 52 0.89 47.00 7.13
CA THR A 52 0.78 46.74 8.58
C THR A 52 1.10 45.29 8.92
N ASP A 53 0.56 44.35 8.15
CA ASP A 53 0.87 42.92 8.24
C ASP A 53 2.38 42.66 8.09
N PHE A 54 3.03 43.34 7.15
CA PHE A 54 4.48 43.24 6.96
C PHE A 54 5.28 43.76 8.17
N ILE A 55 4.86 44.86 8.79
CA ILE A 55 5.50 45.39 10.02
C ILE A 55 5.38 44.40 11.17
N HIS A 56 4.21 43.78 11.33
CA HIS A 56 4.01 42.74 12.35
C HIS A 56 4.97 41.56 12.14
N LEU A 57 5.11 41.11 10.89
CA LEU A 57 6.05 40.04 10.54
C LEU A 57 7.49 40.41 10.93
N VAL A 58 7.98 41.57 10.52
CA VAL A 58 9.33 42.08 10.83
C VAL A 58 9.54 42.13 12.35
N SER A 59 8.56 42.67 13.08
CA SER A 59 8.62 42.79 14.54
C SER A 59 8.72 41.43 15.24
N PHE A 60 7.92 40.44 14.82
CA PHE A 60 7.97 39.10 15.40
C PHE A 60 9.30 38.39 15.12
N ILE A 61 9.82 38.50 13.89
CA ILE A 61 11.10 37.91 13.51
C ILE A 61 12.24 38.52 14.36
N LYS A 62 12.28 39.85 14.51
CA LYS A 62 13.27 40.57 15.32
C LYS A 62 13.20 40.16 16.79
N ALA A 63 11.99 40.05 17.34
CA ALA A 63 11.78 39.66 18.73
C ALA A 63 12.21 38.21 19.03
N ARG A 64 11.94 37.28 18.11
CA ARG A 64 12.19 35.84 18.30
C ARG A 64 13.62 35.38 17.99
N ARG A 65 14.42 36.20 17.30
CA ARG A 65 15.86 35.99 17.03
C ARG A 65 16.17 34.66 16.32
N PHE A 66 15.53 34.41 15.18
CA PHE A 66 15.86 33.27 14.30
C PHE A 66 17.20 33.49 13.57
N SER A 67 17.91 32.42 13.25
CA SER A 67 19.22 32.47 12.60
C SER A 67 19.16 32.88 11.12
N ASN A 68 18.06 32.58 10.44
CA ASN A 68 17.82 33.00 9.05
C ASN A 68 16.49 33.75 8.90
N PRO A 69 16.40 35.00 9.36
CA PRO A 69 15.15 35.75 9.38
C PRO A 69 14.58 36.11 7.99
N VAL A 70 15.40 35.97 6.95
CA VAL A 70 15.10 36.47 5.60
C VAL A 70 14.05 35.61 4.89
N LEU A 71 13.99 34.31 5.19
CA LEU A 71 13.10 33.36 4.52
C LEU A 71 11.63 33.77 4.59
N ALA A 72 11.13 34.13 5.78
CA ALA A 72 9.76 34.56 5.96
C ALA A 72 9.44 35.87 5.22
N LEU A 73 10.38 36.82 5.21
CA LEU A 73 10.23 38.08 4.49
C LEU A 73 10.14 37.84 2.98
N GLN A 74 11.00 36.97 2.44
CA GLN A 74 10.97 36.57 1.02
C GLN A 74 9.65 35.89 0.64
N VAL A 75 9.11 35.03 1.50
CA VAL A 75 7.82 34.39 1.26
C VAL A 75 6.68 35.42 1.28
N PHE A 76 6.71 36.39 2.19
CA PHE A 76 5.67 37.39 2.31
C PHE A 76 5.60 38.32 1.09
N ILE A 77 6.75 38.81 0.61
CA ILE A 77 6.82 39.75 -0.52
C ILE A 77 6.61 39.09 -1.89
N ASN A 78 6.70 37.75 -1.97
CA ASN A 78 6.50 37.04 -3.21
C ASN A 78 5.07 37.27 -3.75
N GLU A 79 4.97 37.62 -5.04
CA GLU A 79 3.70 37.92 -5.71
C GLU A 79 2.77 36.70 -5.76
N ASN A 80 3.33 35.49 -5.83
CA ASN A 80 2.59 34.23 -5.90
C ASN A 80 2.01 33.78 -4.55
N THR A 81 2.37 34.44 -3.44
CA THR A 81 1.84 34.09 -2.11
C THR A 81 0.44 34.66 -1.94
N SER A 82 -0.53 33.83 -1.56
CA SER A 82 -1.91 34.26 -1.32
C SER A 82 -2.02 35.20 -0.11
N GLN A 83 -3.10 35.98 -0.03
CA GLN A 83 -3.33 36.88 1.11
C GLN A 83 -3.56 36.07 2.41
N GLU A 84 -4.20 34.92 2.29
CA GLU A 84 -4.49 33.98 3.36
C GLU A 84 -3.18 33.41 3.94
N THR A 85 -2.25 32.99 3.08
CA THR A 85 -0.95 32.47 3.51
C THR A 85 -0.09 33.55 4.15
N ARG A 86 -0.14 34.81 3.68
CA ARG A 86 0.54 35.93 4.36
C ARG A 86 0.06 36.10 5.80
N LYS A 87 -1.26 36.06 6.01
CA LYS A 87 -1.86 36.12 7.36
C LYS A 87 -1.50 34.90 8.21
N ALA A 88 -1.56 33.71 7.61
CA ALA A 88 -1.17 32.46 8.27
C ALA A 88 0.31 32.48 8.70
N LEU A 89 1.19 33.02 7.85
CA LEU A 89 2.62 33.17 8.13
C LEU A 89 2.89 34.05 9.34
N ILE A 90 2.23 35.21 9.42
CA ILE A 90 2.34 36.11 10.57
C ILE A 90 1.86 35.40 11.84
N LYS A 91 0.69 34.76 11.79
CA LYS A 91 0.12 34.04 12.94
C LYS A 91 1.04 32.90 13.40
N ALA A 92 1.54 32.09 12.45
CA ALA A 92 2.42 30.96 12.72
C ALA A 92 3.75 31.39 13.35
N ILE A 93 4.41 32.40 12.79
CA ILE A 93 5.65 32.97 13.36
C ILE A 93 5.35 33.60 14.72
N GLY A 94 4.20 34.25 14.86
CA GLY A 94 3.68 34.74 16.13
C GLY A 94 3.46 33.65 17.18
N MET A 95 3.33 32.38 16.80
CA MET A 95 3.17 31.24 17.72
C MET A 95 4.46 30.42 17.91
N ALA A 96 5.44 30.54 17.02
CA ALA A 96 6.68 29.77 17.03
C ALA A 96 7.58 30.10 18.23
N PRO A 97 8.20 29.13 18.93
CA PRO A 97 9.16 29.41 20.00
C PRO A 97 10.34 30.29 19.55
N ALA A 98 10.87 31.11 20.47
CA ALA A 98 12.05 31.94 20.17
C ALA A 98 13.29 31.08 19.95
N ARG A 99 14.14 31.46 18.99
CA ARG A 99 15.38 30.76 18.61
C ARG A 99 15.21 29.30 18.17
N ASP A 100 14.00 28.90 17.77
CA ASP A 100 13.74 27.57 17.22
C ASP A 100 13.70 27.66 15.69
N ASP A 101 14.87 27.54 15.07
CA ASP A 101 15.01 27.68 13.62
C ASP A 101 14.32 26.54 12.85
N LYS A 102 14.18 25.35 13.45
CA LYS A 102 13.54 24.19 12.81
C LYS A 102 12.05 24.45 12.58
N ILE A 103 11.38 24.96 13.62
CA ILE A 103 9.97 25.36 13.53
C ILE A 103 9.82 26.50 12.51
N TYR A 104 10.69 27.50 12.60
CA TYR A 104 10.67 28.66 11.71
C TYR A 104 10.84 28.27 10.24
N GLU A 105 11.83 27.43 9.93
CA GLU A 105 12.09 26.92 8.58
C GLU A 105 10.90 26.15 8.04
N LEU A 106 10.32 25.25 8.84
CA LEU A 106 9.14 24.48 8.44
C LEU A 106 7.95 25.37 8.11
N ILE A 107 7.67 26.39 8.92
CA ILE A 107 6.63 27.39 8.64
C ILE A 107 6.90 28.07 7.29
N CYS A 108 8.15 28.51 7.06
CA CYS A 108 8.52 29.20 5.82
C CYS A 108 8.37 28.29 4.59
N PHE A 109 8.77 27.02 4.69
CA PHE A 109 8.61 26.05 3.60
C PHE A 109 7.14 25.81 3.24
N LEU A 110 6.28 25.62 4.24
CA LEU A 110 4.84 25.44 4.02
C LEU A 110 4.18 26.68 3.43
N ALA A 111 4.58 27.87 3.88
CA ALA A 111 4.08 29.14 3.35
C ALA A 111 4.53 29.36 1.91
N LYS A 112 5.77 29.01 1.56
CA LYS A 112 6.28 29.09 0.18
C LYS A 112 5.48 28.25 -0.81
N LYS A 113 4.82 27.19 -0.33
CA LYS A 113 3.97 26.28 -1.11
C LYS A 113 2.47 26.59 -0.97
N ASP A 114 2.11 27.69 -0.31
CA ASP A 114 0.73 28.14 -0.09
C ASP A 114 -0.15 27.13 0.71
N THR A 115 0.49 26.27 1.51
CA THR A 115 -0.21 25.20 2.28
C THR A 115 -0.33 25.48 3.77
N LEU A 116 0.40 26.48 4.28
CA LEU A 116 0.47 26.81 5.71
C LEU A 116 -0.91 27.12 6.33
N THR A 117 -1.79 27.76 5.55
CA THR A 117 -3.11 28.23 5.98
C THR A 117 -3.91 27.14 6.70
N ARG A 118 -3.89 25.91 6.18
CA ARG A 118 -4.56 24.73 6.77
C ARG A 118 -4.18 24.52 8.25
N TYR A 119 -2.90 24.61 8.58
CA TYR A 119 -2.39 24.30 9.91
C TYR A 119 -2.73 25.39 10.94
N THR A 120 -2.97 26.62 10.47
CA THR A 120 -3.26 27.80 11.32
C THR A 120 -4.74 28.07 11.55
N GLN A 121 -5.63 27.35 10.86
CA GLN A 121 -7.08 27.57 10.88
C GLN A 121 -7.89 26.44 11.54
N ILE A 122 -7.35 25.21 11.61
CA ILE A 122 -8.08 24.05 12.15
C ILE A 122 -7.91 23.99 13.67
N THR A 123 -9.03 24.09 14.41
CA THR A 123 -9.11 23.82 15.85
C THR A 123 -9.59 22.38 16.12
N HIS A 124 -8.86 21.62 16.94
CA HIS A 124 -9.31 20.33 17.46
C HIS A 124 -9.61 20.47 18.95
N VAL A 125 -10.89 20.49 19.34
CA VAL A 125 -11.27 20.64 20.75
C VAL A 125 -11.05 19.32 21.51
N THR A 126 -10.07 19.32 22.41
CA THR A 126 -10.22 18.95 23.84
C THR A 126 -9.19 19.81 24.56
N PRO A 127 -9.56 20.62 25.58
CA PRO A 127 -8.67 21.63 26.15
C PRO A 127 -7.37 21.00 26.61
N LEU A 128 -6.27 21.40 25.97
CA LEU A 128 -4.95 21.05 26.46
C LEU A 128 -4.61 21.96 27.62
N ARG A 129 -4.31 21.32 28.74
CA ARG A 129 -3.84 21.94 29.97
C ARG A 129 -2.32 21.96 29.91
N PHE A 130 -1.76 23.14 29.71
CA PHE A 130 -0.33 23.33 29.89
C PHE A 130 -0.06 23.68 31.34
N THR A 131 0.68 22.84 32.06
CA THR A 131 1.32 23.21 33.31
C THR A 131 2.74 23.66 33.01
N THR A 132 2.95 24.97 32.97
CA THR A 132 4.29 25.56 32.98
C THR A 132 4.66 25.89 34.41
N GLY A 133 5.72 25.28 34.92
CA GLY A 133 6.27 25.55 36.24
C GLY A 133 7.71 26.04 36.14
N GLU A 134 7.94 27.29 36.57
CA GLU A 134 9.23 27.75 37.07
C GLU A 134 9.04 28.14 38.54
N GLY A 135 9.39 27.23 39.46
CA GLY A 135 9.25 27.44 40.91
C GLY A 135 7.88 27.02 41.50
N GLU A 136 7.52 27.56 42.68
CA GLU A 136 6.33 27.17 43.48
C GLU A 136 4.97 27.62 42.90
N LEU A 137 4.93 28.17 41.68
CA LEU A 137 3.71 28.61 41.02
C LEU A 137 3.50 27.79 39.74
N GLU A 138 2.69 26.74 39.83
CA GLU A 138 2.18 26.02 38.67
C GLU A 138 0.99 26.79 38.07
N TYR A 139 1.17 27.30 36.85
CA TYR A 139 0.09 27.93 36.10
C TYR A 139 -0.46 26.92 35.10
N THR A 140 -1.77 26.66 35.17
CA THR A 140 -2.47 25.78 34.21
C THR A 140 -3.24 26.63 33.22
N GLU A 141 -2.78 26.73 31.98
CA GLU A 141 -3.54 27.35 30.89
C GLU A 141 -4.43 26.30 30.20
N GLU A 142 -5.74 26.54 30.16
CA GLU A 142 -6.70 25.80 29.33
C GLU A 142 -6.93 26.55 28.01
N CYS A 143 -6.37 26.03 26.92
CA CYS A 143 -6.58 26.60 25.58
C CYS A 143 -7.72 25.85 24.87
N SER A 144 -8.85 26.51 24.62
CA SER A 144 -10.04 25.94 23.95
C SER A 144 -9.88 25.75 22.43
N ASP A 145 -8.84 26.37 21.84
CA ASP A 145 -8.53 26.34 20.41
C ASP A 145 -7.17 25.67 20.17
N TRP A 146 -7.13 24.34 20.06
CA TRP A 146 -5.88 23.64 19.72
C TRP A 146 -5.66 23.60 18.21
N TYR A 147 -4.65 24.32 17.73
CA TYR A 147 -4.31 24.37 16.31
C TYR A 147 -3.41 23.20 15.88
N LEU A 148 -3.67 22.63 14.69
CA LEU A 148 -2.85 21.57 14.08
C LEU A 148 -1.37 21.97 13.93
N ILE A 149 -1.07 23.26 13.89
CA ILE A 149 0.30 23.80 13.88
C ILE A 149 1.11 23.41 15.12
N PHE A 150 0.49 23.19 16.29
CA PHE A 150 1.23 22.78 17.48
C PHE A 150 1.70 21.33 17.41
N ASP A 151 0.93 20.43 16.80
CA ASP A 151 1.38 19.06 16.50
C ASP A 151 2.56 19.10 15.51
N LEU A 152 2.51 20.01 14.54
CA LEU A 152 3.62 20.26 13.61
C LEU A 152 4.87 20.80 14.31
N PHE A 153 4.72 21.68 15.30
CA PHE A 153 5.83 22.14 16.14
C PHE A 153 6.41 20.98 16.95
N GLY A 154 5.55 20.14 17.55
CA GLY A 154 5.97 18.92 18.25
C GLY A 154 6.81 18.00 17.35
N LEU A 155 6.33 17.74 16.13
CA LEU A 155 7.03 16.95 15.12
C LEU A 155 8.41 17.54 14.81
N SER A 156 8.50 18.84 14.53
CA SER A 156 9.76 19.50 14.17
C SER A 156 10.83 19.45 15.27
N LYS A 157 10.43 19.43 16.54
CA LYS A 157 11.37 19.32 17.67
C LYS A 157 12.12 17.99 17.63
N SER A 158 11.44 16.91 17.21
CA SER A 158 12.02 15.57 17.08
C SER A 158 12.86 15.34 15.82
N LEU A 159 12.88 16.31 14.89
CA LEU A 159 13.57 16.17 13.61
C LEU A 159 14.95 16.87 13.60
N PRO A 160 15.98 16.26 12.97
CA PRO A 160 17.17 16.97 12.50
C PRO A 160 16.80 18.04 11.48
N SER A 161 17.52 19.17 11.48
CA SER A 161 17.26 20.30 10.56
C SER A 161 17.32 19.88 9.09
N GLU A 162 18.20 18.94 8.73
CA GLU A 162 18.37 18.42 7.37
C GLU A 162 17.12 17.70 6.82
N LEU A 163 16.23 17.21 7.68
CA LEU A 163 14.99 16.53 7.29
C LEU A 163 13.80 17.48 7.17
N ILE A 164 13.90 18.71 7.66
CA ILE A 164 12.81 19.69 7.62
C ILE A 164 12.29 19.93 6.20
N PRO A 165 13.14 20.08 5.16
CA PRO A 165 12.66 20.26 3.79
C PRO A 165 11.86 19.06 3.26
N LEU A 166 12.31 17.82 3.55
CA LEU A 166 11.63 16.59 3.12
C LEU A 166 10.27 16.43 3.80
N ILE A 167 10.21 16.68 5.10
CA ILE A 167 8.95 16.63 5.86
C ILE A 167 8.01 17.75 5.41
N ALA A 168 8.52 18.94 5.12
CA ALA A 168 7.70 20.00 4.53
C ALA A 168 7.11 19.57 3.18
N GLU A 169 7.91 18.94 2.31
CA GLU A 169 7.43 18.43 1.03
C GLU A 169 6.32 17.38 1.19
N LEU A 170 6.49 16.43 2.11
CA LEU A 170 5.44 15.46 2.48
C LEU A 170 4.16 16.17 2.90
N LEU A 171 4.25 17.15 3.79
CA LEU A 171 3.11 17.89 4.33
C LEU A 171 2.42 18.80 3.31
N THR A 172 3.11 19.16 2.22
CA THR A 172 2.51 19.94 1.12
C THR A 172 1.70 19.09 0.14
N THR A 173 2.01 17.79 0.06
CA THR A 173 1.36 16.83 -0.84
C THR A 173 0.31 15.97 -0.15
N THR A 174 0.13 16.15 1.16
CA THR A 174 -0.76 15.35 2.00
C THR A 174 -1.68 16.21 2.85
N ASN A 175 -2.73 15.59 3.38
CA ASN A 175 -3.70 16.21 4.27
C ASN A 175 -3.78 15.43 5.58
N PRO A 176 -2.69 15.38 6.38
CA PRO A 176 -2.64 14.55 7.58
C PRO A 176 -3.64 15.02 8.63
N SER A 177 -4.18 14.06 9.37
CA SER A 177 -4.93 14.25 10.60
C SER A 177 -3.98 14.34 11.81
N VAL A 178 -4.50 14.74 12.98
CA VAL A 178 -3.75 14.72 14.25
C VAL A 178 -3.20 13.30 14.54
N GLU A 179 -3.96 12.27 14.22
CA GLU A 179 -3.54 10.89 14.41
C GLU A 179 -2.39 10.51 13.47
N ASP A 180 -2.41 10.99 12.22
CA ASP A 180 -1.31 10.79 11.28
C ASP A 180 -0.03 11.46 11.79
N PHE A 181 -0.13 12.70 12.32
CA PHE A 181 1.01 13.39 12.94
C PHE A 181 1.62 12.63 14.11
N ARG A 182 0.78 12.18 15.05
CA ARG A 182 1.24 11.39 16.20
C ARG A 182 1.88 10.08 15.76
N THR A 183 1.33 9.44 14.72
CA THR A 183 1.89 8.21 14.16
C THR A 183 3.24 8.48 13.51
N LEU A 184 3.36 9.54 12.71
CA LEU A 184 4.61 9.96 12.08
C LEU A 184 5.69 10.31 13.10
N GLU A 185 5.35 11.07 14.16
CA GLU A 185 6.29 11.41 15.23
C GLU A 185 6.81 10.16 15.94
N LYS A 186 5.92 9.22 16.31
CA LYS A 186 6.30 7.93 16.90
C LYS A 186 7.20 7.11 15.98
N PHE A 187 6.88 7.11 14.68
CA PHE A 187 7.66 6.42 13.67
C PHE A 187 9.07 7.01 13.55
N LEU A 188 9.21 8.33 13.50
CA LEU A 188 10.53 8.99 13.42
C LEU A 188 11.39 8.68 14.64
N LYS A 189 10.82 8.71 15.85
CA LYS A 189 11.50 8.26 17.08
C LYS A 189 11.88 6.77 17.04
N PHE A 190 11.08 5.94 16.36
CA PHE A 190 11.43 4.55 16.12
C PHE A 190 12.62 4.43 15.17
N VAL A 191 12.61 5.13 14.04
CA VAL A 191 13.69 5.14 13.05
C VAL A 191 14.99 5.72 13.61
N GLU A 192 14.91 6.74 14.46
CA GLU A 192 16.05 7.30 15.21
C GLU A 192 16.73 6.24 16.09
N ARG A 193 15.95 5.44 16.82
CA ARG A 193 16.48 4.32 17.63
C ARG A 193 17.13 3.22 16.79
N LEU A 194 16.82 3.15 15.49
CA LEU A 194 17.45 2.22 14.56
C LEU A 194 18.70 2.79 13.88
N ASP A 195 19.09 4.03 14.17
CA ASP A 195 20.17 4.75 13.49
C ASP A 195 19.93 4.91 11.98
N LEU A 196 18.66 5.06 11.59
CA LEU A 196 18.23 5.18 10.19
C LEU A 196 17.73 6.59 9.83
N LEU A 197 17.86 7.56 10.75
CA LEU A 197 17.36 8.94 10.60
C LEU A 197 18.29 9.78 9.72
N ARG A 198 18.48 9.36 8.46
CA ARG A 198 19.34 10.01 7.46
C ARG A 198 18.50 10.47 6.26
N ASN A 199 18.94 11.54 5.60
CA ASN A 199 18.20 12.19 4.52
C ASN A 199 17.86 11.20 3.36
N ASP A 200 18.85 10.42 2.89
CA ASP A 200 18.70 9.42 1.83
C ASP A 200 17.67 8.33 2.14
N ILE A 201 17.65 7.87 3.39
CA ILE A 201 16.72 6.82 3.85
C ILE A 201 15.30 7.37 3.98
N ILE A 202 15.16 8.53 4.61
CA ILE A 202 13.85 9.15 4.84
C ILE A 202 13.21 9.59 3.52
N GLU A 203 14.00 10.09 2.58
CA GLU A 203 13.54 10.40 1.22
C GLU A 203 12.96 9.16 0.53
N ALA A 204 13.62 8.00 0.61
CA ALA A 204 13.11 6.75 0.07
C ALA A 204 11.82 6.26 0.78
N MET A 205 11.65 6.58 2.06
CA MET A 205 10.45 6.24 2.84
C MET A 205 9.28 7.19 2.61
N LEU A 206 9.52 8.40 2.11
CA LEU A 206 8.54 9.50 2.02
C LEU A 206 7.16 9.09 1.44
N PRO A 207 7.07 8.27 0.37
CA PRO A 207 5.77 7.85 -0.16
C PRO A 207 4.91 7.05 0.83
N GLN A 208 5.52 6.36 1.79
CA GLN A 208 4.85 5.55 2.82
C GLN A 208 4.50 6.36 4.07
N LEU A 209 5.04 7.58 4.22
CA LEU A 209 4.88 8.40 5.42
C LEU A 209 3.61 9.28 5.42
N ARG A 210 2.72 9.08 4.45
CA ARG A 210 1.56 9.96 4.21
C ARG A 210 0.42 9.77 5.21
N TYR A 211 0.16 8.52 5.60
CA TYR A 211 -1.02 8.14 6.38
C TYR A 211 -0.67 7.05 7.39
N LYS A 212 -1.39 7.03 8.51
CA LYS A 212 -1.23 6.07 9.61
C LYS A 212 -1.02 4.64 9.14
N ASN A 213 -1.93 4.10 8.33
CA ASN A 213 -1.88 2.69 7.91
C ASN A 213 -0.59 2.35 7.14
N SER A 214 -0.12 3.25 6.28
CA SER A 214 1.12 3.05 5.51
C SER A 214 2.35 3.17 6.41
N ILE A 215 2.35 4.12 7.35
CA ILE A 215 3.41 4.29 8.35
C ILE A 215 3.52 3.05 9.22
N GLU A 216 2.40 2.53 9.74
CA GLU A 216 2.37 1.33 10.59
C GLU A 216 2.84 0.07 9.84
N LYS A 217 2.45 -0.07 8.56
CA LYS A 217 2.96 -1.15 7.69
C LYS A 217 4.48 -1.06 7.52
N LEU A 218 5.01 0.13 7.21
CA LEU A 218 6.44 0.34 7.07
C LEU A 218 7.17 0.08 8.40
N GLN A 219 6.63 0.56 9.52
CA GLN A 219 7.19 0.31 10.85
C GLN A 219 7.28 -1.18 11.17
N THR A 220 6.21 -1.93 10.87
CA THR A 220 6.17 -3.38 11.07
C THR A 220 7.24 -4.08 10.22
N PHE A 221 7.42 -3.65 8.97
CA PHE A 221 8.44 -4.20 8.08
C PHE A 221 9.86 -3.90 8.57
N LEU A 222 10.15 -2.66 8.98
CA LEU A 222 11.46 -2.30 9.55
C LEU A 222 11.74 -3.05 10.86
N GLY A 223 10.73 -3.23 11.73
CA GLY A 223 10.85 -4.04 12.93
C GLY A 223 11.13 -5.52 12.63
N TYR A 224 10.54 -6.06 11.55
CA TYR A 224 10.87 -7.40 11.06
C TYR A 224 12.32 -7.49 10.58
N LEU A 225 12.81 -6.51 9.81
CA LEU A 225 14.20 -6.47 9.36
C LEU A 225 15.16 -6.38 10.55
N GLN A 226 14.86 -5.53 11.54
CA GLN A 226 15.64 -5.42 12.77
C GLN A 226 15.72 -6.75 13.51
N SER A 227 14.59 -7.42 13.71
CA SER A 227 14.51 -8.69 14.45
C SER A 227 15.26 -9.84 13.78
N ASN A 228 15.63 -9.69 12.51
CA ASN A 228 16.38 -10.68 11.73
C ASN A 228 17.79 -10.20 11.35
N ASP A 229 18.28 -9.11 11.96
CA ASP A 229 19.59 -8.52 11.71
C ASP A 229 19.83 -8.08 10.25
N PHE A 230 18.76 -7.63 9.57
CA PHE A 230 18.80 -7.22 8.15
C PHE A 230 18.91 -5.71 7.93
N LEU A 231 19.12 -4.91 8.98
CA LEU A 231 19.30 -3.46 8.88
C LEU A 231 20.77 -3.06 8.59
N HIS A 232 21.39 -3.70 7.60
CA HIS A 232 22.75 -3.36 7.17
C HIS A 232 22.76 -2.78 5.73
N PRO A 233 23.80 -2.01 5.35
CA PRO A 233 23.79 -1.20 4.12
C PRO A 233 23.46 -1.96 2.83
N THR A 234 23.93 -3.21 2.71
CA THR A 234 23.67 -4.06 1.55
C THR A 234 22.18 -4.32 1.36
N ILE A 235 21.46 -4.72 2.41
CA ILE A 235 20.03 -5.00 2.33
C ILE A 235 19.24 -3.73 2.08
N LEU A 236 19.58 -2.64 2.80
CA LEU A 236 18.91 -1.35 2.65
C LEU A 236 19.04 -0.83 1.21
N LYS A 237 20.21 -0.93 0.59
CA LYS A 237 20.43 -0.54 -0.80
C LYS A 237 19.46 -1.21 -1.78
N HIS A 238 19.14 -2.49 -1.57
CA HIS A 238 18.20 -3.24 -2.42
C HIS A 238 16.73 -3.01 -2.02
N THR A 239 16.48 -2.71 -0.75
CA THR A 239 15.11 -2.64 -0.19
C THR A 239 14.50 -1.25 -0.33
N LEU A 240 15.27 -0.19 -0.10
CA LEU A 240 14.78 1.20 -0.11
C LEU A 240 14.05 1.60 -1.41
N PRO A 241 14.56 1.25 -2.62
CA PRO A 241 13.87 1.57 -3.87
C PRO A 241 12.52 0.87 -4.03
N LEU A 242 12.29 -0.23 -3.29
CA LEU A 242 11.13 -1.11 -3.41
C LEU A 242 10.12 -0.93 -2.27
N LEU A 243 10.27 0.09 -1.42
CA LEU A 243 9.37 0.33 -0.28
C LEU A 243 7.91 0.62 -0.67
N HIS A 244 7.62 0.85 -1.95
CA HIS A 244 6.24 0.89 -2.47
C HIS A 244 5.60 -0.51 -2.62
N HIS A 245 6.37 -1.58 -2.41
CA HIS A 245 5.97 -2.98 -2.48
C HIS A 245 6.14 -3.70 -1.13
N LEU A 246 5.72 -3.07 -0.02
CA LEU A 246 5.93 -3.60 1.34
C LEU A 246 5.44 -5.03 1.54
N ASP A 247 4.26 -5.35 1.00
CA ASP A 247 3.67 -6.68 1.15
C ASP A 247 4.52 -7.75 0.45
N ALA A 248 4.94 -7.50 -0.80
CA ALA A 248 5.85 -8.38 -1.55
C ALA A 248 7.23 -8.49 -0.89
N LEU A 249 7.79 -7.38 -0.38
CA LEU A 249 9.04 -7.39 0.39
C LEU A 249 8.93 -8.30 1.60
N LYS A 250 7.86 -8.16 2.40
CA LYS A 250 7.64 -8.99 3.58
C LYS A 250 7.57 -10.48 3.21
N ILE A 251 6.86 -10.83 2.15
CA ILE A 251 6.79 -12.22 1.65
C ILE A 251 8.18 -12.70 1.23
N PHE A 252 8.92 -11.90 0.47
CA PHE A 252 10.27 -12.25 0.02
C PHE A 252 11.20 -12.53 1.20
N PHE A 253 11.32 -11.61 2.15
CA PHE A 253 12.21 -11.81 3.29
C PHE A 253 11.82 -13.02 4.16
N ASN A 254 10.53 -13.37 4.23
CA ASN A 254 10.07 -14.58 4.92
C ASN A 254 10.46 -15.86 4.14
N ALA A 255 10.20 -15.87 2.83
CA ALA A 255 10.47 -17.03 1.97
C ALA A 255 11.97 -17.30 1.83
N TYR A 256 12.80 -16.26 1.78
CA TYR A 256 14.24 -16.36 1.57
C TYR A 256 15.07 -16.15 2.84
N LEU A 257 14.44 -16.19 4.02
CA LEU A 257 15.07 -15.87 5.31
C LEU A 257 16.42 -16.58 5.55
N GLN A 258 16.49 -17.87 5.26
CA GLN A 258 17.70 -18.67 5.51
C GLN A 258 18.81 -18.36 4.49
N GLU A 259 18.44 -18.12 3.24
CA GLU A 259 19.39 -17.80 2.17
C GLU A 259 19.96 -16.38 2.34
N LEU A 260 19.17 -15.47 2.89
CA LEU A 260 19.61 -14.10 3.24
C LEU A 260 20.55 -14.08 4.45
N LYS A 261 20.37 -14.99 5.42
CA LYS A 261 21.29 -15.14 6.56
C LYS A 261 22.63 -15.78 6.18
N SER A 262 22.66 -16.55 5.10
CA SER A 262 23.89 -17.19 4.60
C SER A 262 24.69 -16.22 3.72
N VAL A 263 25.94 -15.93 4.14
CA VAL A 263 26.84 -14.98 3.46
C VAL A 263 27.08 -15.36 1.99
N GLY A 264 27.18 -16.66 1.69
CA GLY A 264 27.45 -17.15 0.34
C GLY A 264 26.28 -17.02 -0.64
N SER A 265 25.04 -16.93 -0.14
CA SER A 265 23.81 -16.87 -0.96
C SER A 265 23.12 -15.52 -0.91
N CYS A 266 23.41 -14.67 0.08
CA CYS A 266 22.71 -13.40 0.30
C CYS A 266 22.70 -12.49 -0.95
N GLN A 267 23.86 -12.29 -1.59
CA GLN A 267 23.95 -11.44 -2.79
C GLN A 267 23.13 -11.99 -3.96
N GLU A 268 23.19 -13.30 -4.20
CA GLU A 268 22.43 -13.93 -5.29
C GLU A 268 20.93 -13.88 -5.02
N THR A 269 20.54 -14.12 -3.78
CA THR A 269 19.15 -13.96 -3.33
C THR A 269 18.65 -12.54 -3.53
N LEU A 270 19.42 -11.51 -3.17
CA LEU A 270 19.02 -10.11 -3.36
C LEU A 270 18.82 -9.71 -4.82
N ARG A 271 19.48 -10.38 -5.79
CA ARG A 271 19.20 -10.16 -7.23
C ARG A 271 17.79 -10.59 -7.62
N LYS A 272 17.21 -11.55 -6.90
CA LYS A 272 15.83 -12.01 -7.11
C LYS A 272 14.78 -11.03 -6.61
N LEU A 273 15.15 -10.06 -5.76
CA LEU A 273 14.20 -9.21 -5.05
C LEU A 273 13.37 -8.32 -5.99
N THR A 274 14.02 -7.62 -6.92
CA THR A 274 13.31 -6.74 -7.86
C THR A 274 12.36 -7.52 -8.77
N PRO A 275 12.80 -8.61 -9.46
CA PRO A 275 11.89 -9.46 -10.23
C PRO A 275 10.74 -10.02 -9.38
N PHE A 276 11.02 -10.44 -8.14
CA PHE A 276 10.00 -10.94 -7.23
C PHE A 276 8.92 -9.90 -6.94
N CYS A 277 9.30 -8.66 -6.60
CA CYS A 277 8.36 -7.58 -6.36
C CYS A 277 7.53 -7.25 -7.61
N GLN A 278 8.16 -7.21 -8.79
CA GLN A 278 7.47 -6.94 -10.05
C GLN A 278 6.43 -8.02 -10.39
N LEU A 279 6.78 -9.29 -10.26
CA LEU A 279 5.88 -10.42 -10.52
C LEU A 279 4.79 -10.58 -9.45
N SER A 280 4.91 -9.91 -8.30
CA SER A 280 3.87 -9.92 -7.26
C SER A 280 2.76 -8.91 -7.52
N LEU A 281 2.90 -8.03 -8.52
CA LEU A 281 1.90 -7.02 -8.85
C LEU A 281 0.90 -7.54 -9.86
N PRO A 282 -0.38 -7.15 -9.72
CA PRO A 282 -1.36 -7.37 -10.76
C PRO A 282 -0.99 -6.67 -12.07
N GLU A 283 -1.27 -7.33 -13.19
CA GLU A 283 -1.19 -6.75 -14.53
C GLU A 283 -2.10 -5.52 -14.67
N LYS A 284 -1.67 -4.58 -15.51
CA LYS A 284 -2.45 -3.37 -15.79
C LYS A 284 -3.79 -3.75 -16.41
N GLY A 285 -4.88 -3.35 -15.76
CA GLY A 285 -6.24 -3.65 -16.22
C GLY A 285 -6.82 -4.96 -15.67
N SER A 286 -6.14 -5.61 -14.72
CA SER A 286 -6.76 -6.69 -13.94
C SER A 286 -7.94 -6.18 -13.11
N TYR A 287 -9.05 -6.94 -13.13
CA TYR A 287 -10.24 -6.71 -12.32
C TYR A 287 -10.20 -7.48 -10.98
N ASP A 288 -9.11 -8.17 -10.68
CA ASP A 288 -8.96 -8.90 -9.43
C ASP A 288 -8.50 -8.00 -8.30
N ASP A 289 -9.02 -8.28 -7.10
CA ASP A 289 -8.65 -7.57 -5.89
C ASP A 289 -7.15 -7.75 -5.58
N VAL A 290 -6.54 -6.68 -5.07
CA VAL A 290 -5.14 -6.73 -4.64
C VAL A 290 -5.04 -7.47 -3.30
N VAL A 291 -4.48 -8.67 -3.33
CA VAL A 291 -4.31 -9.51 -2.14
C VAL A 291 -2.88 -9.42 -1.63
N SER A 292 -2.71 -8.83 -0.44
CA SER A 292 -1.39 -8.62 0.18
C SER A 292 -0.58 -9.90 0.45
N THR A 293 -1.21 -11.07 0.48
CA THR A 293 -0.54 -12.38 0.70
C THR A 293 -0.18 -13.10 -0.59
N ASN A 294 -0.57 -12.59 -1.77
CA ASN A 294 -0.23 -13.22 -3.04
C ASN A 294 1.28 -13.18 -3.25
N THR A 295 1.85 -14.35 -3.55
CA THR A 295 3.22 -14.46 -4.05
C THR A 295 3.21 -14.35 -5.58
N PRO A 296 4.38 -14.17 -6.24
CA PRO A 296 4.50 -14.23 -7.69
C PRO A 296 3.85 -15.47 -8.33
N LEU A 297 3.95 -16.62 -7.66
CA LEU A 297 3.33 -17.87 -8.13
C LEU A 297 1.80 -17.78 -8.10
N HIS A 298 1.22 -17.21 -7.04
CA HIS A 298 -0.23 -17.02 -6.94
C HIS A 298 -0.72 -16.03 -8.00
N GLN A 299 0.00 -14.91 -8.17
CA GLN A 299 -0.37 -13.88 -9.13
C GLN A 299 -0.39 -14.40 -10.56
N ALA A 300 0.63 -15.16 -10.96
CA ALA A 300 0.69 -15.77 -12.29
C ALA A 300 -0.47 -16.74 -12.58
N ILE A 301 -0.92 -17.51 -11.57
CA ILE A 301 -2.07 -18.42 -11.69
C ILE A 301 -3.37 -17.63 -11.83
N ILE A 302 -3.57 -16.59 -11.00
CA ILE A 302 -4.76 -15.74 -11.02
C ILE A 302 -4.91 -15.08 -12.40
N GLU A 303 -3.81 -14.62 -12.97
CA GLU A 303 -3.75 -13.99 -14.29
C GLU A 303 -3.75 -14.98 -15.46
N ARG A 304 -3.63 -16.28 -15.17
CA ARG A 304 -3.49 -17.34 -16.18
C ARG A 304 -2.32 -17.06 -17.14
N ASN A 305 -1.23 -16.53 -16.59
CA ASN A 305 -0.04 -16.12 -17.33
C ASN A 305 1.10 -17.13 -17.10
N LEU A 306 1.21 -18.09 -18.02
CA LEU A 306 2.24 -19.14 -17.99
C LEU A 306 3.66 -18.57 -18.04
N PHE A 307 3.88 -17.49 -18.78
CA PHE A 307 5.19 -16.84 -18.86
C PHE A 307 5.62 -16.27 -17.50
N ASN A 308 4.74 -15.52 -16.84
CA ASN A 308 5.01 -15.02 -15.48
C ASN A 308 5.17 -16.18 -14.48
N LEU A 309 4.45 -17.29 -14.68
CA LEU A 309 4.59 -18.49 -13.84
C LEU A 309 5.98 -19.12 -13.97
N GLU A 310 6.48 -19.32 -15.19
CA GLU A 310 7.83 -19.86 -15.42
C GLU A 310 8.91 -18.94 -14.82
N HIS A 311 8.76 -17.63 -14.98
CA HIS A 311 9.64 -16.65 -14.35
C HIS A 311 9.56 -16.71 -12.82
N ALA A 312 8.37 -16.83 -12.23
CA ALA A 312 8.21 -16.99 -10.79
C ALA A 312 8.79 -18.31 -10.27
N LEU A 313 8.65 -19.41 -11.02
CA LEU A 313 9.24 -20.72 -10.70
C LEU A 313 10.77 -20.72 -10.76
N SER A 314 11.37 -19.88 -11.62
CA SER A 314 12.83 -19.68 -11.65
C SER A 314 13.38 -19.08 -10.34
N LEU A 315 12.54 -18.34 -9.61
CA LEU A 315 12.89 -17.77 -8.31
C LEU A 315 12.70 -18.79 -7.18
N ALA A 316 11.84 -19.79 -7.38
CA ALA A 316 11.28 -20.63 -6.33
C ALA A 316 12.31 -21.43 -5.51
N ASN A 317 12.08 -21.42 -4.20
CA ASN A 317 12.64 -22.34 -3.23
C ASN A 317 11.50 -23.12 -2.54
N SER A 318 11.83 -24.09 -1.69
CA SER A 318 10.80 -24.89 -1.00
C SER A 318 9.85 -24.05 -0.13
N LYS A 319 10.32 -22.96 0.46
CA LYS A 319 9.47 -22.09 1.29
C LYS A 319 8.48 -21.30 0.43
N LEU A 320 8.89 -20.80 -0.73
CA LEU A 320 8.02 -20.07 -1.65
C LEU A 320 6.94 -20.97 -2.25
N LEU A 321 7.26 -22.21 -2.61
CA LEU A 321 6.29 -23.18 -3.11
C LEU A 321 5.24 -23.58 -2.07
N LEU A 322 5.61 -23.53 -0.80
CA LEU A 322 4.74 -23.84 0.34
C LEU A 322 4.11 -22.58 0.97
N ALA A 323 4.44 -21.39 0.49
CA ALA A 323 3.81 -20.15 0.96
C ALA A 323 2.33 -20.16 0.55
N THR A 324 1.49 -19.63 1.43
CA THR A 324 0.03 -19.66 1.24
C THR A 324 -0.56 -18.27 1.08
N SER A 325 -1.55 -18.14 0.19
CA SER A 325 -2.47 -17.01 0.11
C SER A 325 -3.90 -17.52 0.27
N TYR A 326 -4.67 -16.97 1.22
CA TYR A 326 -5.97 -17.52 1.64
C TYR A 326 -5.95 -19.04 1.86
N ASP A 327 -4.97 -19.54 2.63
CA ASP A 327 -4.73 -20.97 2.89
C ASP A 327 -4.43 -21.84 1.65
N ASN A 328 -4.28 -21.25 0.46
CA ASN A 328 -3.90 -21.98 -0.74
C ASN A 328 -2.40 -21.86 -0.97
N THR A 329 -1.72 -22.98 -1.23
CA THR A 329 -0.42 -22.94 -1.93
C THR A 329 -0.66 -22.68 -3.42
N ALA A 330 0.40 -22.32 -4.15
CA ALA A 330 0.33 -22.14 -5.61
C ALA A 330 -0.19 -23.41 -6.32
N LEU A 331 0.31 -24.60 -5.95
CA LEU A 331 -0.17 -25.87 -6.53
C LEU A 331 -1.67 -26.06 -6.27
N LEU A 332 -2.09 -25.84 -5.02
CA LEU A 332 -3.48 -26.01 -4.62
C LEU A 332 -4.40 -25.02 -5.36
N LEU A 333 -3.98 -23.76 -5.48
CA LEU A 333 -4.72 -22.74 -6.22
C LEU A 333 -4.85 -23.12 -7.70
N ALA A 334 -3.76 -23.56 -8.36
CA ALA A 334 -3.81 -23.98 -9.76
C ALA A 334 -4.79 -25.13 -9.98
N CYS A 335 -4.73 -26.18 -9.15
CA CYS A 335 -5.69 -27.28 -9.21
C CYS A 335 -7.14 -26.82 -8.97
N LYS A 336 -7.36 -25.95 -7.97
CA LYS A 336 -8.67 -25.38 -7.64
C LYS A 336 -9.26 -24.54 -8.78
N LEU A 337 -8.42 -23.80 -9.50
CA LEU A 337 -8.85 -23.00 -10.66
C LEU A 337 -8.94 -23.81 -11.95
N ALA A 338 -8.79 -25.13 -11.88
CA ALA A 338 -8.72 -26.04 -13.02
C ALA A 338 -7.60 -25.68 -14.02
N ASP A 339 -6.55 -24.97 -13.58
CA ASP A 339 -5.37 -24.65 -14.40
C ASP A 339 -4.40 -25.84 -14.38
N LYS A 340 -4.74 -26.84 -15.20
CA LYS A 340 -3.99 -28.09 -15.29
C LYS A 340 -2.53 -27.87 -15.72
N GLU A 341 -2.29 -26.94 -16.66
CA GLU A 341 -0.96 -26.64 -17.18
C GLU A 341 -0.08 -26.04 -16.08
N ALA A 342 -0.56 -25.00 -15.40
CA ALA A 342 0.15 -24.37 -14.30
C ALA A 342 0.43 -25.36 -13.16
N ALA A 343 -0.57 -26.19 -12.81
CA ALA A 343 -0.42 -27.20 -11.77
C ALA A 343 0.72 -28.19 -12.07
N LYS A 344 0.87 -28.61 -13.34
CA LYS A 344 1.97 -29.50 -13.75
C LYS A 344 3.35 -28.84 -13.60
N HIS A 345 3.53 -27.62 -14.10
CA HIS A 345 4.81 -26.90 -13.96
C HIS A 345 5.20 -26.69 -12.48
N ILE A 346 4.21 -26.36 -11.63
CA ILE A 346 4.45 -26.20 -10.19
C ILE A 346 4.78 -27.55 -9.54
N LEU A 347 4.06 -28.61 -9.89
CA LEU A 347 4.28 -29.95 -9.35
C LEU A 347 5.67 -30.49 -9.70
N GLU A 348 6.11 -30.30 -10.94
CA GLU A 348 7.47 -30.63 -11.39
C GLU A 348 8.51 -29.95 -10.50
N LYS A 349 8.36 -28.64 -10.28
CA LYS A 349 9.28 -27.88 -9.40
C LYS A 349 9.21 -28.35 -7.94
N MET A 350 8.02 -28.68 -7.44
CA MET A 350 7.84 -29.24 -6.11
C MET A 350 8.50 -30.62 -5.96
N ARG A 351 8.47 -31.46 -6.99
CA ARG A 351 9.16 -32.76 -6.99
C ARG A 351 10.67 -32.60 -6.96
N GLU A 352 11.23 -31.69 -7.76
CA GLU A 352 12.66 -31.37 -7.76
C GLU A 352 13.14 -30.95 -6.37
N LEU A 353 12.36 -30.12 -5.68
CA LEU A 353 12.67 -29.60 -4.35
C LEU A 353 12.12 -30.45 -3.20
N LYS A 354 11.52 -31.60 -3.49
CA LYS A 354 10.93 -32.56 -2.53
C LYS A 354 9.93 -31.90 -1.56
N CYS A 355 9.11 -30.99 -2.07
CA CYS A 355 8.09 -30.29 -1.29
C CYS A 355 6.87 -31.19 -1.02
N ASN A 356 6.21 -30.97 0.13
CA ASN A 356 4.96 -31.65 0.45
C ASN A 356 3.80 -31.13 -0.41
N VAL A 357 3.08 -32.03 -1.07
CA VAL A 357 1.92 -31.73 -1.93
C VAL A 357 0.56 -31.87 -1.22
N ASN A 358 0.55 -32.24 0.06
CA ASN A 358 -0.66 -32.54 0.84
C ASN A 358 -1.25 -31.32 1.59
N GLN A 359 -0.87 -30.10 1.22
CA GLN A 359 -1.46 -28.90 1.81
C GLN A 359 -2.96 -28.82 1.47
N THR A 360 -3.74 -28.36 2.44
CA THR A 360 -5.20 -28.25 2.34
C THR A 360 -5.64 -26.79 2.38
N ASP A 361 -6.70 -26.48 1.67
CA ASP A 361 -7.36 -25.17 1.77
C ASP A 361 -8.25 -25.09 3.03
N HIS A 362 -8.93 -23.96 3.19
CA HIS A 362 -9.88 -23.71 4.28
C HIS A 362 -11.00 -24.77 4.38
N HIS A 363 -11.28 -25.50 3.30
CA HIS A 363 -12.27 -26.57 3.25
C HIS A 363 -11.68 -27.97 3.37
N GLY A 364 -10.38 -28.10 3.68
CA GLY A 364 -9.70 -29.38 3.82
C GLY A 364 -9.42 -30.07 2.48
N MET A 365 -9.65 -29.39 1.35
CA MET A 365 -9.39 -29.95 0.02
C MET A 365 -7.90 -29.84 -0.31
N THR A 366 -7.31 -30.92 -0.81
CA THR A 366 -5.93 -30.95 -1.32
C THR A 366 -5.90 -30.77 -2.84
N ALA A 367 -4.71 -30.61 -3.41
CA ALA A 367 -4.52 -30.56 -4.87
C ALA A 367 -5.10 -31.81 -5.55
N LEU A 368 -4.93 -32.98 -4.94
CA LEU A 368 -5.49 -34.24 -5.44
C LEU A 368 -7.02 -34.26 -5.41
N HIS A 369 -7.66 -33.69 -4.39
CA HIS A 369 -9.13 -33.59 -4.37
C HIS A 369 -9.65 -32.79 -5.57
N TRP A 370 -9.02 -31.64 -5.85
CA TRP A 370 -9.39 -30.79 -6.98
C TRP A 370 -9.08 -31.46 -8.34
N ALA A 371 -7.91 -32.07 -8.50
CA ALA A 371 -7.57 -32.80 -9.73
C ALA A 371 -8.57 -33.94 -10.03
N ARG A 372 -8.98 -34.68 -8.99
CA ARG A 372 -10.01 -35.73 -9.09
C ARG A 372 -11.41 -35.19 -9.35
N PHE A 373 -11.77 -34.04 -8.78
CA PHE A 373 -13.04 -33.37 -9.06
C PHE A 373 -13.16 -32.97 -10.54
N TYR A 374 -12.07 -32.50 -11.15
CA TYR A 374 -12.02 -32.13 -12.57
C TYR A 374 -11.67 -33.29 -13.51
N HIS A 375 -11.56 -34.53 -13.03
CA HIS A 375 -11.19 -35.69 -13.85
C HIS A 375 -9.85 -35.52 -14.59
N PHE A 376 -8.88 -34.83 -13.98
CA PHE A 376 -7.52 -34.70 -14.52
C PHE A 376 -6.68 -35.92 -14.12
N ASP A 377 -6.92 -37.05 -14.76
CA ASP A 377 -6.33 -38.35 -14.37
C ASP A 377 -4.80 -38.37 -14.43
N ASP A 378 -4.20 -37.79 -15.46
CA ASP A 378 -2.75 -37.66 -15.59
C ASP A 378 -2.14 -36.82 -14.46
N LEU A 379 -2.69 -35.63 -14.19
CA LEU A 379 -2.25 -34.81 -13.06
C LEU A 379 -2.48 -35.52 -11.72
N SER A 380 -3.57 -36.27 -11.59
CA SER A 380 -3.87 -37.03 -10.37
C SER A 380 -2.84 -38.13 -10.13
N MET A 381 -2.42 -38.83 -11.18
CA MET A 381 -1.35 -39.82 -11.11
C MET A 381 -0.01 -39.17 -10.76
N GLU A 382 0.34 -38.06 -11.42
CA GLU A 382 1.57 -37.31 -11.12
C GLU A 382 1.60 -36.81 -9.67
N LEU A 383 0.46 -36.37 -9.11
CA LEU A 383 0.32 -35.97 -7.71
C LEU A 383 0.54 -37.15 -6.75
N ILE A 384 -0.03 -38.32 -7.06
CA ILE A 384 0.15 -39.54 -6.25
C ILE A 384 1.62 -39.97 -6.27
N GLU A 385 2.27 -39.95 -7.45
CA GLU A 385 3.71 -40.21 -7.58
C GLU A 385 4.58 -39.20 -6.78
N ALA A 386 4.10 -37.96 -6.65
CA ALA A 386 4.73 -36.94 -5.81
C ALA A 386 4.41 -37.08 -4.31
N GLY A 387 3.67 -38.12 -3.91
CA GLY A 387 3.36 -38.42 -2.50
C GLY A 387 2.04 -37.81 -1.99
N ALA A 388 1.09 -37.49 -2.88
CA ALA A 388 -0.24 -37.08 -2.46
C ALA A 388 -0.97 -38.23 -1.72
N ASN A 389 -1.57 -37.91 -0.58
CA ASN A 389 -2.29 -38.84 0.27
C ASN A 389 -3.78 -38.88 -0.08
N GLU A 390 -4.21 -40.01 -0.63
CA GLU A 390 -5.59 -40.25 -1.07
C GLU A 390 -6.59 -40.38 0.10
N GLU A 391 -6.11 -40.62 1.32
CA GLU A 391 -6.94 -40.84 2.51
C GLU A 391 -7.31 -39.54 3.25
N LEU A 392 -6.72 -38.41 2.87
CA LEU A 392 -7.07 -37.10 3.44
C LEU A 392 -8.53 -36.78 3.12
N LYS A 393 -9.22 -36.16 4.08
CA LYS A 393 -10.64 -35.83 3.97
C LYS A 393 -10.85 -34.33 4.03
N ALA A 394 -11.68 -33.83 3.12
CA ALA A 394 -12.22 -32.49 3.18
C ALA A 394 -13.17 -32.33 4.39
N THR A 395 -13.56 -31.08 4.67
CA THR A 395 -14.46 -30.68 5.77
C THR A 395 -15.83 -31.37 5.72
N ASN A 396 -16.29 -31.80 4.55
CA ASN A 396 -17.50 -32.60 4.38
C ASN A 396 -17.30 -34.12 4.67
N GLY A 397 -16.11 -34.51 5.15
CA GLY A 397 -15.73 -35.89 5.48
C GLY A 397 -15.41 -36.76 4.26
N LYS A 398 -15.29 -36.18 3.05
CA LYS A 398 -15.05 -36.91 1.81
C LYS A 398 -13.58 -36.86 1.40
N ASN A 399 -13.06 -37.98 0.91
CA ASN A 399 -11.72 -38.07 0.33
C ASN A 399 -11.75 -37.92 -1.20
N CYS A 400 -10.59 -37.93 -1.86
CA CYS A 400 -10.51 -37.71 -3.32
C CYS A 400 -11.28 -38.75 -4.15
N ALA A 401 -11.44 -39.98 -3.66
CA ALA A 401 -12.22 -41.03 -4.32
C ALA A 401 -13.72 -40.67 -4.46
N TYR A 402 -14.28 -39.92 -3.51
CA TYR A 402 -15.65 -39.41 -3.62
C TYR A 402 -15.79 -38.46 -4.81
N PHE A 403 -14.83 -37.56 -5.02
CA PHE A 403 -14.91 -36.53 -6.05
C PHE A 403 -14.82 -37.10 -7.48
N VAL A 404 -14.18 -38.25 -7.67
CA VAL A 404 -14.24 -38.98 -8.96
C VAL A 404 -15.60 -39.66 -9.13
N LYS A 405 -16.09 -40.33 -8.09
CA LYS A 405 -17.26 -41.24 -8.19
C LYS A 405 -18.60 -40.53 -8.10
N HIS A 406 -18.69 -39.36 -7.46
CA HIS A 406 -19.96 -38.67 -7.24
C HIS A 406 -20.43 -37.92 -8.48
N GLN A 407 -21.63 -38.23 -8.98
CA GLN A 407 -22.22 -37.50 -10.10
C GLN A 407 -22.71 -36.13 -9.63
N PHE A 408 -21.89 -35.10 -9.83
CA PHE A 408 -22.23 -33.73 -9.47
C PHE A 408 -23.39 -33.21 -10.30
N THR A 409 -24.38 -32.62 -9.62
CA THR A 409 -25.57 -32.01 -10.21
C THR A 409 -25.70 -30.57 -9.72
N LEU A 410 -26.63 -29.81 -10.31
CA LEU A 410 -26.95 -28.46 -9.83
C LEU A 410 -27.39 -28.41 -8.36
N THR A 411 -27.77 -29.54 -7.75
CA THR A 411 -28.12 -29.60 -6.33
C THR A 411 -26.92 -29.48 -5.40
N ASP A 412 -25.76 -29.95 -5.81
CA ASP A 412 -24.49 -29.83 -5.07
C ASP A 412 -24.01 -28.38 -5.01
N PHE A 413 -24.36 -27.59 -6.04
CA PHE A 413 -24.00 -26.18 -6.23
C PHE A 413 -25.11 -25.20 -5.79
N LYS A 414 -26.06 -25.64 -4.97
CA LYS A 414 -27.03 -24.74 -4.33
C LYS A 414 -26.40 -24.09 -3.09
N ILE A 415 -26.73 -22.83 -2.85
CA ILE A 415 -26.37 -22.17 -1.59
C ILE A 415 -27.12 -22.85 -0.43
N GLU A 416 -26.42 -23.05 0.68
CA GLU A 416 -27.00 -23.43 1.96
C GLU A 416 -27.54 -22.17 2.65
N GLY A 417 -28.86 -22.09 2.85
CA GLY A 417 -29.53 -20.90 3.41
C GLY A 417 -30.24 -20.04 2.37
N ARG A 418 -30.58 -18.79 2.74
CA ARG A 418 -31.41 -17.90 1.90
C ARG A 418 -30.63 -16.76 1.23
N GLU A 419 -29.54 -16.29 1.80
CA GLU A 419 -28.86 -15.06 1.34
C GLU A 419 -27.33 -15.18 1.36
N ILE A 420 -26.66 -14.49 0.44
CA ILE A 420 -25.21 -14.27 0.44
C ILE A 420 -24.96 -12.99 1.23
N VAL A 421 -24.27 -13.09 2.36
CA VAL A 421 -23.91 -11.94 3.20
C VAL A 421 -22.39 -11.80 3.19
N ASP A 422 -21.87 -10.68 2.69
CA ASP A 422 -20.46 -10.24 2.80
C ASP A 422 -19.41 -11.36 2.71
N ASP A 423 -19.25 -12.02 1.55
CA ASP A 423 -18.30 -13.14 1.36
C ASP A 423 -18.60 -14.45 2.12
N PHE A 424 -19.55 -14.46 3.05
CA PHE A 424 -19.89 -15.61 3.88
C PHE A 424 -21.13 -16.32 3.36
N PHE A 425 -20.93 -17.24 2.42
CA PHE A 425 -21.92 -18.27 2.08
C PHE A 425 -21.24 -19.63 1.96
N LYS A 426 -22.05 -20.69 1.97
CA LYS A 426 -21.58 -22.05 1.70
C LYS A 426 -22.47 -22.68 0.65
N LEU A 427 -21.88 -23.47 -0.24
CA LEU A 427 -22.67 -24.38 -1.05
C LEU A 427 -23.11 -25.59 -0.21
N LYS A 428 -24.17 -26.26 -0.64
CA LYS A 428 -24.67 -27.50 -0.02
C LYS A 428 -23.55 -28.54 0.11
N ASN A 429 -22.69 -28.63 -0.90
CA ASN A 429 -21.39 -29.25 -0.72
C ASN A 429 -20.36 -28.15 -0.37
N CYS A 430 -20.14 -27.94 0.93
CA CYS A 430 -19.29 -26.85 1.42
C CYS A 430 -17.85 -26.91 0.89
N ALA A 431 -17.34 -28.10 0.56
CA ALA A 431 -16.00 -28.28 -0.01
C ALA A 431 -15.84 -27.66 -1.41
N LEU A 432 -16.94 -27.38 -2.09
CA LEU A 432 -16.95 -26.76 -3.42
C LEU A 432 -17.23 -25.27 -3.38
N THR A 433 -17.37 -24.65 -2.20
CA THR A 433 -17.77 -23.23 -2.09
C THR A 433 -16.82 -22.31 -2.84
N ASP A 434 -15.51 -22.56 -2.74
CA ASP A 434 -14.48 -21.70 -3.33
C ASP A 434 -14.57 -21.51 -4.85
N ILE A 435 -15.09 -22.52 -5.58
CA ILE A 435 -15.20 -22.42 -7.05
C ILE A 435 -16.14 -21.29 -7.47
N ALA A 436 -17.04 -20.89 -6.58
CA ALA A 436 -18.04 -19.88 -6.88
C ALA A 436 -17.45 -18.46 -6.86
N PHE A 437 -16.34 -18.24 -6.16
CA PHE A 437 -15.59 -16.98 -6.18
C PHE A 437 -14.66 -16.85 -7.38
N HIS A 438 -14.32 -17.97 -8.04
CA HIS A 438 -13.36 -18.02 -9.14
C HIS A 438 -13.93 -18.64 -10.43
N ALA A 439 -15.25 -18.58 -10.59
CA ALA A 439 -15.96 -19.26 -11.66
C ALA A 439 -15.57 -18.75 -13.06
N ASP A 440 -15.19 -17.48 -13.18
CA ASP A 440 -14.65 -16.87 -14.40
C ASP A 440 -13.36 -17.58 -14.86
N LYS A 441 -12.40 -17.75 -13.94
CA LYS A 441 -11.10 -18.36 -14.21
C LYS A 441 -11.25 -19.85 -14.50
N ILE A 442 -12.06 -20.55 -13.71
CA ILE A 442 -12.37 -21.97 -13.92
C ILE A 442 -13.03 -22.17 -15.29
N ALA A 443 -13.99 -21.31 -15.65
CA ALA A 443 -14.66 -21.39 -16.95
C ALA A 443 -13.69 -21.16 -18.11
N LEU A 444 -12.74 -20.23 -17.98
CA LEU A 444 -11.72 -19.99 -19.00
C LEU A 444 -10.74 -21.17 -19.13
N ASN A 445 -10.27 -21.72 -18.00
CA ASN A 445 -9.33 -22.85 -17.98
C ASN A 445 -9.95 -24.13 -18.54
N LEU A 446 -11.22 -24.39 -18.23
CA LEU A 446 -11.98 -25.52 -18.76
C LEU A 446 -12.58 -25.27 -20.16
N LYS A 447 -12.33 -24.09 -20.76
CA LYS A 447 -12.87 -23.68 -22.07
C LYS A 447 -14.40 -23.70 -22.14
N LEU A 448 -15.07 -23.36 -21.04
CA LEU A 448 -16.53 -23.21 -20.92
C LEU A 448 -17.02 -21.83 -21.38
N THR A 449 -16.09 -20.88 -21.56
CA THR A 449 -16.34 -19.50 -21.99
C THR A 449 -15.13 -18.95 -22.75
N THR A 450 -15.25 -17.73 -23.26
CA THR A 450 -14.17 -16.98 -23.92
C THR A 450 -13.81 -15.75 -23.11
N SER A 451 -12.59 -15.23 -23.24
CA SER A 451 -12.19 -13.98 -22.58
C SER A 451 -13.11 -12.83 -22.96
N LYS A 452 -13.63 -12.81 -24.19
CA LYS A 452 -14.60 -11.80 -24.63
C LYS A 452 -15.90 -11.86 -23.83
N GLU A 453 -16.49 -13.04 -23.65
CA GLU A 453 -17.74 -13.19 -22.88
C GLU A 453 -17.54 -12.76 -21.42
N VAL A 454 -16.41 -13.10 -20.80
CA VAL A 454 -16.08 -12.66 -19.44
C VAL A 454 -15.95 -11.14 -19.36
N MET A 455 -15.25 -10.52 -20.33
CA MET A 455 -15.11 -9.06 -20.37
C MET A 455 -16.45 -8.37 -20.62
N ASP A 456 -17.28 -8.88 -21.53
CA ASP A 456 -18.62 -8.35 -21.78
C ASP A 456 -19.48 -8.39 -20.50
N LEU A 457 -19.38 -9.46 -19.70
CA LEU A 457 -20.04 -9.55 -18.39
C LEU A 457 -19.54 -8.48 -17.41
N TYR A 458 -18.22 -8.23 -17.35
CA TYR A 458 -17.64 -7.17 -16.50
C TYR A 458 -18.10 -5.76 -16.93
N HIS A 459 -18.18 -5.49 -18.24
CA HIS A 459 -18.57 -4.16 -18.73
C HIS A 459 -20.07 -3.89 -18.56
N ASN A 460 -20.90 -4.93 -18.57
CA ASN A 460 -22.34 -4.81 -18.39
C ASN A 460 -22.78 -4.68 -16.92
N ASP A 461 -21.87 -4.85 -15.95
CA ASP A 461 -22.15 -4.74 -14.51
C ASP A 461 -21.02 -4.00 -13.78
N GLU A 462 -21.17 -2.68 -13.62
CA GLU A 462 -20.20 -1.81 -12.93
C GLU A 462 -19.94 -2.24 -11.48
N ILE A 463 -20.88 -2.93 -10.82
CA ILE A 463 -20.77 -3.33 -9.41
C ILE A 463 -20.13 -4.73 -9.26
N ALA A 464 -19.99 -5.48 -10.35
CA ALA A 464 -19.33 -6.80 -10.33
C ALA A 464 -17.85 -6.74 -9.97
N GLN A 465 -17.24 -5.56 -10.08
CA GLN A 465 -15.85 -5.30 -9.72
C GLN A 465 -15.66 -4.99 -8.23
N ILE A 466 -16.74 -4.84 -7.46
CA ILE A 466 -16.70 -4.26 -6.10
C ILE A 466 -17.10 -5.27 -5.01
N ARG A 467 -17.90 -6.30 -5.34
CA ARG A 467 -18.41 -7.28 -4.36
C ARG A 467 -18.42 -8.71 -4.88
N SER A 468 -18.01 -9.63 -4.02
CA SER A 468 -18.05 -11.08 -4.27
C SER A 468 -19.45 -11.66 -4.48
N SER A 469 -20.46 -11.12 -3.79
CA SER A 469 -21.86 -11.52 -3.99
C SER A 469 -22.29 -11.27 -5.44
N ASN A 470 -21.80 -10.17 -6.05
CA ASN A 470 -22.04 -9.90 -7.47
C ASN A 470 -21.26 -10.86 -8.36
N ARG A 471 -19.98 -11.14 -8.04
CA ARG A 471 -19.19 -12.14 -8.78
C ARG A 471 -19.84 -13.53 -8.77
N PHE A 472 -20.46 -13.94 -7.66
CA PHE A 472 -21.24 -15.17 -7.59
C PHE A 472 -22.40 -15.17 -8.60
N PHE A 473 -23.20 -14.11 -8.61
CA PHE A 473 -24.35 -14.01 -9.51
C PHE A 473 -23.92 -13.83 -10.98
N LEU A 474 -22.84 -13.11 -11.23
CA LEU A 474 -22.35 -12.81 -12.56
C LEU A 474 -21.66 -14.01 -13.21
N PHE A 475 -20.74 -14.66 -12.50
CA PHE A 475 -19.92 -15.73 -13.08
C PHE A 475 -20.43 -17.11 -12.69
N PHE A 476 -20.60 -17.38 -11.39
CA PHE A 476 -20.93 -18.73 -10.96
C PHE A 476 -22.35 -19.14 -11.40
N LYS A 477 -23.37 -18.30 -11.26
CA LYS A 477 -24.71 -18.63 -11.79
C LYS A 477 -24.71 -18.82 -13.31
N THR A 478 -23.91 -18.04 -14.03
CA THR A 478 -23.82 -18.09 -15.50
C THR A 478 -23.14 -19.36 -15.97
N PHE A 479 -22.05 -19.79 -15.33
CA PHE A 479 -21.22 -20.90 -15.81
C PHE A 479 -21.47 -22.24 -15.11
N ARG A 480 -22.13 -22.29 -13.95
CA ARG A 480 -22.32 -23.55 -13.20
C ARG A 480 -23.05 -24.65 -13.97
N THR A 481 -23.99 -24.31 -14.85
CA THR A 481 -24.69 -25.31 -15.68
C THR A 481 -23.72 -25.91 -16.71
N ARG A 482 -22.91 -25.07 -17.36
CA ARG A 482 -21.86 -25.52 -18.29
C ARG A 482 -20.84 -26.39 -17.58
N LEU A 483 -20.47 -26.05 -16.35
CA LEU A 483 -19.57 -26.86 -15.52
C LEU A 483 -20.15 -28.24 -15.20
N VAL A 484 -21.42 -28.31 -14.78
CA VAL A 484 -22.09 -29.60 -14.50
C VAL A 484 -22.16 -30.48 -15.74
N GLU A 485 -22.55 -29.91 -16.88
CA GLU A 485 -22.58 -30.64 -18.16
C GLU A 485 -21.19 -31.13 -18.57
N TRP A 486 -20.16 -30.29 -18.38
CA TRP A 486 -18.78 -30.66 -18.65
C TRP A 486 -18.29 -31.80 -17.75
N LEU A 487 -18.56 -31.75 -16.44
CA LEU A 487 -18.24 -32.83 -15.50
C LEU A 487 -18.94 -34.15 -15.86
N GLY A 488 -20.19 -34.07 -16.33
CA GLY A 488 -20.92 -35.24 -16.84
C GLY A 488 -20.20 -35.90 -18.03
N LYS A 489 -19.75 -35.09 -18.99
CA LYS A 489 -19.01 -35.57 -20.17
C LYS A 489 -17.67 -36.19 -19.81
N GLN A 490 -16.89 -35.59 -18.90
CA GLN A 490 -15.60 -36.17 -18.48
C GLN A 490 -15.77 -37.55 -17.89
N ARG A 491 -16.75 -37.71 -16.99
CA ARG A 491 -17.10 -39.01 -16.40
C ARG A 491 -17.47 -40.05 -17.44
N GLU A 492 -18.24 -39.68 -18.48
CA GLU A 492 -18.59 -40.62 -19.56
C GLU A 492 -17.36 -41.09 -20.33
N LEU A 493 -16.39 -40.20 -20.59
CA LEU A 493 -15.12 -40.54 -21.24
C LEU A 493 -14.28 -41.50 -20.38
N ASP A 494 -14.26 -41.31 -19.06
CA ASP A 494 -13.56 -42.20 -18.13
C ASP A 494 -14.18 -43.61 -18.09
N TYR A 495 -15.51 -43.71 -18.17
CA TYR A 495 -16.19 -45.00 -18.27
C TYR A 495 -15.85 -45.72 -19.58
N GLN A 496 -15.79 -45.00 -20.70
CA GLN A 496 -15.43 -45.57 -22.00
C GLN A 496 -13.96 -46.02 -22.04
N SER A 497 -13.04 -45.24 -21.46
CA SER A 497 -11.61 -45.59 -21.41
C SER A 497 -11.35 -46.80 -20.50
N SER A 498 -12.05 -46.90 -19.36
CA SER A 498 -11.96 -48.04 -18.45
C SER A 498 -12.62 -49.31 -19.01
N SER A 499 -13.71 -49.21 -19.77
CA SER A 499 -14.31 -50.37 -20.45
C SER A 499 -13.40 -50.90 -21.57
N LEU A 500 -12.79 -50.01 -22.38
CA LEU A 500 -11.86 -50.39 -23.44
C LEU A 500 -10.57 -51.06 -22.90
N THR A 501 -10.03 -50.57 -21.78
CA THR A 501 -8.86 -51.20 -21.13
C THR A 501 -9.20 -52.51 -20.42
N ALA A 502 -10.43 -52.67 -19.91
CA ALA A 502 -10.91 -53.94 -19.38
C ALA A 502 -11.09 -54.99 -20.50
N GLU A 503 -11.64 -54.61 -21.65
CA GLU A 503 -11.79 -55.49 -22.82
C GLU A 503 -10.43 -55.93 -23.40
N GLN A 504 -9.43 -55.05 -23.44
CA GLN A 504 -8.07 -55.39 -23.89
C GLN A 504 -7.32 -56.34 -22.94
N ARG A 505 -7.67 -56.39 -21.65
CA ARG A 505 -7.10 -57.34 -20.67
C ARG A 505 -7.76 -58.72 -20.71
N VAL A 506 -8.88 -58.88 -21.42
CA VAL A 506 -9.67 -60.12 -21.47
C VAL A 506 -9.33 -60.99 -22.68
N VAL A 507 -8.41 -60.58 -23.56
CA VAL A 507 -7.92 -61.45 -24.66
C VAL A 507 -6.50 -61.94 -24.43
N PRO A 508 -6.34 -63.13 -23.82
CA PRO A 508 -5.28 -64.06 -24.17
C PRO A 508 -5.90 -65.33 -24.78
N SER A 509 -5.59 -65.57 -26.04
CA SER A 509 -5.68 -66.89 -26.67
C SER A 509 -4.39 -67.14 -27.43
#